data_AF-A0A7V8CVD5-F1
#
_entry.id   AF-A0A7V8CVD5-F1
#
_cell.length_a   1.000
_cell.length_b   1.000
_cell.length_c   1.000
_cell.angle_alpha   90.00
_cell.angle_beta   90.00
_cell.angle_gamma   90.00
#
_symmetry.space_group_name_H-M   'P 1'
#
loop_
_entity.id
_entity.type
_entity.pdbx_description
1 polymer ?
#
loop_
_entity_poly.entity_id
_entity_poly.type
_entity_poly.pdbx_seq_one_letter_code
_entity_poly.pdbx_strand_id
1 'polypeptide(L)'
;MVFAGMSPMTADSWSDVGPEAQQAQPISFRTLYDDLRALYSGTQREMTVDTVLVDIQAMYPRAALPIPLETMAADLRALYGCERVSWADFSADFAALYTMRSARHR
;
A
#
# COMPACT_ATOMS: atom_id res chain seq x y z
N MET A 1 58.26 -16.45 36.34
CA MET A 1 57.63 -16.98 35.11
C MET A 1 56.22 -17.40 35.44
N VAL A 2 55.21 -16.73 34.87
CA VAL A 2 53.90 -17.32 34.52
C VAL A 2 53.27 -16.38 33.49
N PHE A 3 53.30 -16.81 32.24
CA PHE A 3 52.63 -16.16 31.11
C PHE A 3 51.15 -16.52 31.19
N ALA A 4 50.28 -15.52 31.36
CA ALA A 4 48.85 -15.71 31.22
C ALA A 4 48.53 -15.95 29.73
N GLY A 5 47.83 -17.05 29.47
CA GLY A 5 47.66 -17.66 28.16
C GLY A 5 46.76 -16.88 27.20
N MET A 6 47.05 -17.10 25.92
CA MET A 6 46.27 -16.70 24.74
C MET A 6 44.95 -17.49 24.61
N SER A 7 43.89 -16.73 24.29
CA SER A 7 42.70 -17.02 23.45
C SER A 7 41.70 -18.10 23.89
N PRO A 8 40.39 -17.81 23.73
CA PRO A 8 39.77 -18.25 22.48
C PRO A 8 38.98 -17.17 21.73
N MET A 9 39.06 -17.33 20.43
CA MET A 9 38.31 -16.71 19.35
C MET A 9 36.83 -17.11 19.46
N THR A 10 35.95 -16.21 19.91
CA THR A 10 34.49 -16.38 19.76
C THR A 10 34.10 -15.85 18.39
N ALA A 11 34.21 -16.72 17.39
CA ALA A 11 33.36 -16.62 16.22
C ALA A 11 31.92 -16.92 16.62
N ASP A 12 31.00 -16.26 15.94
CA ASP A 12 29.59 -16.63 15.83
C ASP A 12 28.68 -16.24 17.00
N SER A 13 28.19 -14.99 16.96
CA SER A 13 26.81 -14.74 17.36
C SER A 13 26.16 -13.94 16.26
N TRP A 14 25.50 -14.67 15.38
CA TRP A 14 24.56 -14.14 14.40
C TRP A 14 23.53 -13.32 15.16
N SER A 15 23.69 -12.00 15.19
CA SER A 15 22.52 -11.12 15.18
C SER A 15 22.04 -11.06 13.74
N ASP A 16 21.59 -12.23 13.27
CA ASP A 16 20.41 -12.34 12.43
C ASP A 16 19.29 -11.67 13.24
N VAL A 17 19.25 -10.34 13.18
CA VAL A 17 17.97 -9.64 13.19
C VAL A 17 17.29 -10.12 11.92
N GLY A 18 16.73 -11.33 12.02
CA GLY A 18 15.82 -11.88 11.02
C GLY A 18 14.85 -10.75 10.67
N PRO A 19 14.60 -10.53 9.36
CA PRO A 19 13.89 -9.36 8.89
C PRO A 19 12.65 -9.25 9.74
N GLU A 20 12.61 -8.20 10.59
CA GLU A 20 11.47 -7.89 11.44
C GLU A 20 10.28 -8.09 10.53
N ALA A 21 9.50 -9.13 10.83
CA ALA A 21 8.33 -9.50 10.06
C ALA A 21 7.57 -8.20 9.94
N GLN A 22 7.69 -7.59 8.76
CA GLN A 22 7.33 -6.21 8.53
C GLN A 22 5.84 -6.25 8.70
N GLN A 23 5.40 -5.93 9.91
CA GLN A 23 4.04 -6.17 10.34
C GLN A 23 3.24 -5.45 9.27
N ALA A 24 2.51 -6.22 8.46
CA ALA A 24 1.77 -5.68 7.34
C ALA A 24 0.67 -4.84 7.98
N GLN A 25 1.02 -3.61 8.34
CA GLN A 25 0.13 -2.65 8.96
C GLN A 25 -1.04 -2.56 7.99
N PRO A 26 -2.28 -2.76 8.46
CA PRO A 26 -3.43 -2.72 7.58
C PRO A 26 -3.41 -1.40 6.82
N ILE A 27 -3.40 -1.47 5.49
CA ILE A 27 -3.32 -0.27 4.65
C ILE A 27 -4.64 0.48 4.84
N SER A 28 -4.56 1.73 5.29
CA SER A 28 -5.75 2.56 5.40
C SER A 28 -6.14 3.13 4.03
N PHE A 29 -7.42 3.44 3.83
CA PHE A 29 -7.88 4.13 2.61
C PHE A 29 -7.14 5.45 2.37
N ARG A 30 -6.75 6.14 3.45
CA ARG A 30 -5.97 7.36 3.36
C ARG A 30 -4.56 7.10 2.83
N THR A 31 -3.88 6.08 3.34
CA THR A 31 -2.55 5.68 2.85
C THR A 31 -2.62 5.32 1.37
N LEU A 32 -3.60 4.49 1.00
CA LEU A 32 -3.82 4.09 -0.39
C LEU A 32 -4.09 5.29 -1.29
N TYR A 33 -4.91 6.25 -0.84
CA TYR A 33 -5.18 7.49 -1.56
C TYR A 33 -3.94 8.36 -1.74
N ASP A 34 -3.12 8.54 -0.69
CA ASP A 34 -1.88 9.32 -0.77
C ASP A 34 -0.86 8.66 -1.71
N ASP A 35 -0.75 7.33 -1.69
CA ASP A 35 0.15 6.58 -2.59
C ASP A 35 -0.32 6.66 -4.06
N LEU A 36 -1.63 6.48 -4.32
CA LEU A 36 -2.20 6.71 -5.66
C LEU A 36 -2.02 8.16 -6.10
N ARG A 37 -2.21 9.11 -5.19
CA ARG A 37 -1.97 10.52 -5.47
C ARG A 37 -0.52 10.75 -5.85
N ALA A 38 0.44 10.18 -5.14
CA ALA A 38 1.85 10.30 -5.50
C ALA A 38 2.13 9.72 -6.90
N LEU A 39 1.49 8.61 -7.26
CA LEU A 39 1.67 7.94 -8.55
C LEU A 39 1.06 8.73 -9.72
N TYR A 40 -0.13 9.31 -9.52
CA TYR A 40 -0.91 9.94 -10.59
C TYR A 40 -0.85 11.48 -10.58
N SER A 41 -0.51 12.12 -9.46
CA SER A 41 -0.36 13.58 -9.38
C SER A 41 0.89 14.02 -10.13
N GLY A 42 0.68 14.68 -11.26
CA GLY A 42 1.75 15.14 -12.16
C GLY A 42 1.68 14.52 -13.55
N THR A 43 1.01 13.39 -13.71
CA THR A 43 0.67 12.85 -15.02
C THR A 43 -0.73 13.31 -15.41
N GLN A 44 -0.86 14.07 -16.51
CA GLN A 44 -2.14 14.20 -17.25
C GLN A 44 -2.49 12.87 -17.96
N ARG A 45 -2.33 11.75 -17.25
CA ARG A 45 -2.68 10.43 -17.76
C ARG A 45 -4.15 10.20 -17.48
N GLU A 46 -4.89 10.00 -18.55
CA GLU A 46 -6.14 9.26 -18.49
C GLU A 46 -5.84 7.87 -17.93
N MET A 47 -6.52 7.50 -16.84
CA MET A 47 -6.40 6.18 -16.23
C MET A 47 -7.68 5.41 -16.44
N THR A 48 -7.57 4.09 -16.53
CA THR A 48 -8.75 3.22 -16.48
C THR A 48 -8.82 2.58 -15.10
N VAL A 49 -10.02 2.17 -14.69
CA VAL A 49 -10.21 1.43 -13.43
C VAL A 49 -9.27 0.22 -13.38
N ASP A 50 -9.07 -0.48 -14.50
CA ASP A 50 -8.18 -1.62 -14.59
C ASP A 50 -6.71 -1.26 -14.28
N THR A 51 -6.21 -0.17 -14.88
CA THR A 51 -4.84 0.33 -14.62
C THR A 51 -4.64 0.65 -13.15
N VAL A 52 -5.61 1.33 -12.51
CA VAL A 52 -5.55 1.66 -11.09
C VAL A 52 -5.52 0.40 -10.22
N LEU A 53 -6.34 -0.61 -10.53
CA LEU A 53 -6.36 -1.86 -9.77
C LEU A 53 -5.05 -2.63 -9.88
N VAL A 54 -4.45 -2.67 -11.09
CA VAL A 54 -3.14 -3.26 -11.32
C VAL A 54 -2.07 -2.53 -10.51
N ASP A 55 -2.09 -1.19 -10.50
CA ASP A 55 -1.15 -0.40 -9.72
C ASP A 55 -1.30 -0.64 -8.21
N ILE A 56 -2.54 -0.70 -7.69
CA ILE A 56 -2.80 -1.03 -6.28
C ILE A 56 -2.25 -2.43 -5.96
N GLN A 57 -2.51 -3.41 -6.81
CA GLN A 57 -2.02 -4.78 -6.63
C GLN A 57 -0.49 -4.87 -6.69
N ALA A 58 0.15 -4.03 -7.52
CA ALA A 58 1.60 -3.95 -7.66
C ALA A 58 2.26 -3.23 -6.47
N MET A 59 1.65 -2.18 -5.94
CA MET A 59 2.11 -1.48 -4.74
C MET A 59 1.95 -2.34 -3.48
N TYR A 60 0.87 -3.14 -3.42
CA TYR A 60 0.51 -3.92 -2.25
C TYR A 60 0.32 -5.42 -2.58
N PRO A 61 1.38 -6.13 -3.03
CA PRO A 61 1.24 -7.52 -3.49
C PRO A 61 0.92 -8.51 -2.37
N ARG A 62 1.16 -8.13 -1.11
CA ARG A 62 0.95 -8.98 0.08
C ARG A 62 0.30 -8.23 1.25
N ALA A 63 -0.17 -7.01 1.03
CA ALA A 63 -0.76 -6.22 2.10
C ALA A 63 -2.26 -6.51 2.23
N ALA A 64 -2.77 -6.46 3.46
CA ALA A 64 -4.20 -6.47 3.69
C ALA A 64 -4.76 -5.08 3.33
N LEU A 65 -5.43 -5.01 2.18
CA LEU A 65 -6.19 -3.84 1.76
C LEU A 65 -7.41 -3.62 2.68
N PRO A 66 -7.88 -2.37 2.83
CA PRO A 66 -9.00 -2.07 3.72
C PRO A 66 -10.32 -2.69 3.23
N ILE A 67 -10.43 -2.95 1.93
CA ILE A 67 -11.48 -3.77 1.30
C ILE A 67 -10.83 -4.68 0.24
N PRO A 68 -11.46 -5.82 -0.09
CA PRO A 68 -11.01 -6.67 -1.19
C PRO A 68 -10.89 -5.87 -2.49
N LEU A 69 -9.84 -6.14 -3.27
CA LEU A 69 -9.60 -5.46 -4.55
C LEU A 69 -10.77 -5.68 -5.53
N GLU A 70 -11.40 -6.86 -5.48
CA GLU A 70 -12.61 -7.18 -6.24
C GLU A 70 -13.82 -6.29 -5.89
N THR A 71 -14.00 -5.96 -4.61
CA THR A 71 -15.06 -5.07 -4.14
C THR A 71 -14.79 -3.65 -4.63
N MET A 72 -13.54 -3.19 -4.48
CA MET A 72 -13.11 -1.88 -4.99
C MET A 72 -13.29 -1.79 -6.51
N ALA A 73 -12.94 -2.85 -7.24
CA ALA A 73 -13.12 -2.94 -8.68
C ALA A 73 -14.59 -2.85 -9.07
N ALA A 74 -15.48 -3.52 -8.34
CA ALA A 74 -16.92 -3.47 -8.59
C ALA A 74 -17.49 -2.06 -8.35
N ASP A 75 -17.14 -1.42 -7.24
CA ASP A 75 -17.57 -0.05 -6.92
C ASP A 75 -17.07 0.96 -7.96
N LEU A 76 -15.81 0.88 -8.35
CA LEU A 76 -15.23 1.76 -9.37
C LEU A 76 -15.79 1.50 -10.77
N ARG A 77 -16.03 0.24 -11.15
CA ARG A 77 -16.72 -0.08 -12.41
C ARG A 77 -18.18 0.33 -12.40
N ALA A 78 -18.84 0.34 -11.25
CA ALA A 78 -20.20 0.85 -11.14
C ALA A 78 -20.26 2.38 -11.38
N LEU A 79 -19.20 3.10 -10.99
CA LEU A 79 -19.08 4.55 -11.22
C LEU A 79 -18.64 4.90 -12.64
N TYR A 80 -17.57 4.27 -13.15
CA TYR A 80 -16.89 4.67 -14.39
C TYR A 80 -17.03 3.68 -15.53
N GLY A 81 -17.59 2.49 -15.28
CA GLY A 81 -17.64 1.42 -16.28
C GLY A 81 -16.25 1.02 -16.77
N CYS A 82 -16.05 1.11 -18.08
CA CYS A 82 -14.77 0.88 -18.77
C CYS A 82 -14.17 2.18 -19.32
N GLU A 83 -14.68 3.34 -18.91
CA GLU A 83 -14.23 4.62 -19.43
C GLU A 83 -12.91 5.06 -18.80
N ARG A 84 -12.24 5.98 -19.50
CA ARG A 84 -11.07 6.68 -18.99
C ARG A 84 -11.50 7.79 -18.06
N VAL A 85 -10.89 7.83 -16.89
CA VAL A 85 -11.15 8.82 -15.85
C VAL A 85 -9.90 9.66 -15.61
N SER A 86 -10.09 10.97 -15.38
CA SER A 86 -9.00 11.85 -14.99
C SER A 86 -8.64 11.62 -13.51
N TRP A 87 -7.40 11.92 -13.11
CA TRP A 87 -7.03 11.86 -11.69
C TRP A 87 -7.92 12.76 -10.83
N ALA A 88 -8.30 13.94 -11.35
CA ALA A 88 -9.12 14.88 -10.61
C ALA A 88 -10.48 14.25 -10.25
N ASP A 89 -11.19 13.70 -11.24
CA ASP A 89 -12.48 13.04 -11.05
C ASP A 89 -12.33 11.78 -10.17
N PHE A 90 -11.39 10.90 -10.50
CA PHE A 90 -11.10 9.69 -9.72
C PHE A 90 -10.85 10.00 -8.25
N SER A 91 -9.99 10.98 -7.97
CA SER A 91 -9.61 11.32 -6.60
C SER A 91 -10.77 11.90 -5.79
N ALA A 92 -11.68 12.64 -6.44
CA ALA A 92 -12.87 13.19 -5.80
C ALA A 92 -13.87 12.08 -5.43
N ASP A 93 -14.19 11.19 -6.37
CA ASP A 93 -15.13 10.10 -6.12
C ASP A 93 -14.55 9.05 -5.19
N PHE A 94 -13.27 8.71 -5.30
CA PHE A 94 -12.59 7.82 -4.36
C PHE A 94 -12.66 8.39 -2.94
N ALA A 95 -12.41 9.69 -2.79
CA ALA A 95 -12.53 10.35 -1.49
C ALA A 95 -13.97 10.35 -0.96
N ALA A 96 -14.96 10.53 -1.83
CA ALA A 96 -16.37 10.45 -1.48
C ALA A 96 -16.80 9.04 -1.04
N LEU A 97 -16.36 8.00 -1.76
CA LEU A 97 -16.69 6.60 -1.49
C LEU A 97 -16.03 6.08 -0.19
N TYR A 98 -14.73 6.34 -0.02
CA TYR A 98 -13.93 5.61 0.96
C TYR A 98 -13.39 6.47 2.10
N THR A 99 -13.24 7.79 1.89
CA THR A 99 -12.65 8.69 2.88
C THR A 99 -13.72 9.46 3.67
N MET A 100 -14.85 9.83 3.03
CA MET A 100 -15.98 10.48 3.72
C MET A 100 -16.88 9.50 4.48
N ARG A 101 -16.94 8.23 4.09
CA ARG A 101 -17.73 7.21 4.80
C ARG A 101 -17.22 6.92 6.22
N SER A 102 -15.97 7.28 6.52
CA SER A 102 -15.40 7.22 7.87
C SER A 102 -15.96 8.30 8.83
N ALA A 103 -16.73 9.29 8.36
CA ALA A 103 -17.27 10.36 9.19
C ALA A 103 -18.69 10.10 9.74
N ARG A 104 -19.38 9.03 9.32
CA ARG A 104 -20.79 8.77 9.66
C ARG A 104 -21.01 7.61 10.63
N HIS A 105 -20.15 7.50 11.63
CA HIS A 105 -20.44 6.73 12.86
C HIS A 105 -19.98 7.54 14.06
N ARG A 106 -20.82 8.49 14.48
CA ARG A 106 -20.87 9.01 15.85
C ARG A 106 -22.31 9.04 16.30
#